data_AF-A0AAW4PAC7-F1
#
_entry.id   AF-A0AAW4PAC7-F1
#
_cell.length_a   1.000
_cell.length_b   1.000
_cell.length_c   1.000
_cell.angle_alpha   90.00
_cell.angle_beta   90.00
_cell.angle_gamma   90.00
#
_symmetry.space_group_name_H-M   'P 1'
#
loop_
_entity.id
_entity.type
_entity.pdbx_description
1 polymer ?
#
loop_
_entity_poly.entity_id
_entity_poly.type
_entity_poly.pdbx_seq_one_letter_code
_entity_poly.pdbx_strand_id
1 'polypeptide(L)'
;MKVPPLVRQELGDEEIRASVNLGDEDVVCFTATRTLVYRGEGLLSDEKVVAYPHDFERLTVSEGRRKTKLTLYYADEKRDLGVPVDRGETVLERLLEGKLHVAGVTADDEGVNGVFRFSELTLVVTDAQLLKHIGGVTWDADFESYSFADVTGLDFEEGSVATAIVFAVDGRPERIKAPAEQAPAVQKTLQRALFAYHDVASLDELNAKVGSEPDDEADAEDGLDLDSGIDPLVGGEDDEDESPAADQLSERAAKTPANGGQRTETTADADAAQRSSSQSRSSTQRTPPATADTSDDLASLESQVAELTAAVERQNERIERQEQVIEKLIEELRQGR
;
A
#
# COMPACT_ATOMS: atom_id res chain seq x y z
N MET A 1 -26.16 22.81 10.45
CA MET A 1 -27.01 22.33 9.34
C MET A 1 -28.30 21.77 9.94
N LYS A 2 -29.48 21.95 9.32
CA LYS A 2 -30.75 21.44 9.88
C LYS A 2 -31.00 20.04 9.32
N VAL A 3 -31.03 19.02 10.18
CA VAL A 3 -31.24 17.62 9.77
C VAL A 3 -32.68 17.46 9.24
N PRO A 4 -32.87 16.92 8.02
CA PRO A 4 -34.20 16.71 7.44
C PRO A 4 -35.09 15.81 8.33
N PRO A 5 -36.42 16.01 8.34
CA PRO A 5 -37.33 15.21 9.16
C PRO A 5 -37.28 13.72 8.83
N LEU A 6 -37.18 13.38 7.54
CA LEU A 6 -37.15 11.99 7.07
C LEU A 6 -35.88 11.26 7.54
N VAL A 7 -34.76 11.97 7.65
CA VAL A 7 -33.52 11.43 8.24
C VAL A 7 -33.71 11.14 9.73
N ARG A 8 -34.39 12.01 10.48
CA ARG A 8 -34.66 11.77 11.92
C ARG A 8 -35.58 10.57 12.15
N GLN A 9 -36.53 10.35 11.25
CA GLN A 9 -37.40 9.18 11.32
C GLN A 9 -36.60 7.88 11.11
N GLU A 10 -35.64 7.90 10.17
CA GLU A 10 -34.84 6.72 9.84
C GLU A 10 -33.68 6.46 10.82
N LEU A 11 -33.28 7.48 11.58
CA LEU A 11 -32.18 7.44 12.54
C LEU A 11 -32.37 6.39 13.65
N GLY A 12 -33.62 6.11 14.02
CA GLY A 12 -33.94 5.21 15.14
C GLY A 12 -33.32 5.73 16.44
N ASP A 13 -32.57 4.86 17.13
CA ASP A 13 -31.90 5.17 18.40
C ASP A 13 -30.45 5.68 18.21
N GLU A 14 -29.96 5.76 16.97
CA GLU A 14 -28.59 6.22 16.69
C GLU A 14 -28.50 7.75 16.68
N GLU A 15 -27.29 8.26 16.90
CA GLU A 15 -26.99 9.69 16.77
C GLU A 15 -26.18 9.98 15.50
N ILE A 16 -26.34 11.19 14.96
CA ILE A 16 -25.56 11.66 13.82
C ILE A 16 -24.20 12.14 14.35
N ARG A 17 -23.13 11.40 14.02
CA ARG A 17 -21.75 11.79 14.33
C ARG A 17 -21.22 12.86 13.38
N ALA A 18 -21.58 12.76 12.10
CA ALA A 18 -21.17 13.72 11.09
C ALA A 18 -22.23 13.90 10.00
N SER A 19 -22.19 15.05 9.32
CA SER A 19 -23.01 15.30 8.14
C SER A 19 -22.23 16.05 7.06
N VAL A 20 -22.44 15.68 5.79
CA VAL A 20 -21.84 16.32 4.62
C VAL A 20 -22.95 16.78 3.67
N ASN A 21 -22.94 18.06 3.31
CA ASN A 21 -23.83 18.58 2.27
C ASN A 21 -23.29 18.21 0.88
N LEU A 22 -24.15 17.63 0.04
CA LEU A 22 -23.81 17.22 -1.34
C LEU A 22 -24.23 18.25 -2.39
N GLY A 23 -24.67 19.44 -1.99
CA GLY A 23 -25.30 20.43 -2.87
C GLY A 23 -26.83 20.36 -2.81
N ASP A 24 -27.46 21.48 -3.12
CA ASP A 24 -28.91 21.67 -3.03
C ASP A 24 -29.44 21.26 -1.64
N GLU A 25 -30.44 20.39 -1.61
CA GLU A 25 -31.02 19.83 -0.39
C GLU A 25 -30.42 18.47 -0.01
N ASP A 26 -29.48 17.93 -0.80
CA ASP A 26 -28.92 16.59 -0.58
C ASP A 26 -27.90 16.58 0.56
N VAL A 27 -28.03 15.58 1.45
CA VAL A 27 -27.18 15.45 2.64
C VAL A 27 -26.81 13.99 2.88
N VAL A 28 -25.56 13.74 3.28
CA VAL A 28 -25.13 12.46 3.84
C VAL A 28 -24.96 12.62 5.33
N CYS A 29 -25.60 11.77 6.12
CA CYS A 29 -25.45 11.70 7.57
C CYS A 29 -24.78 10.39 7.94
N PHE A 30 -23.76 10.45 8.78
CA PHE A 30 -23.01 9.31 9.25
C PHE A 30 -23.40 9.04 10.70
N THR A 31 -23.77 7.80 10.97
CA THR A 31 -24.06 7.27 12.31
C THR A 31 -22.98 6.26 12.69
N ALA A 32 -23.09 5.64 13.86
CA ALA A 32 -22.12 4.63 14.29
C ALA A 32 -22.11 3.43 13.32
N THR A 33 -23.28 2.94 12.92
CA THR A 33 -23.39 1.66 12.19
C THR A 33 -23.78 1.79 10.73
N ARG A 34 -24.20 2.99 10.29
CA ARG A 34 -24.68 3.20 8.91
C ARG A 34 -24.51 4.63 8.42
N THR A 35 -24.52 4.78 7.12
CA THR A 35 -24.58 6.05 6.40
C THR A 35 -25.98 6.24 5.83
N LEU A 36 -26.63 7.37 6.14
CA LEU A 36 -27.94 7.75 5.61
C LEU A 36 -27.77 8.83 4.55
N VAL A 37 -28.26 8.57 3.35
CA VAL A 37 -28.18 9.51 2.23
C VAL A 37 -29.56 10.04 1.95
N TYR A 38 -29.74 11.32 2.26
CA TYR A 38 -30.92 12.10 1.97
C TYR A 38 -30.81 12.74 0.59
N ARG A 39 -31.82 12.51 -0.23
CA ARG A 39 -32.04 13.21 -1.49
C ARG A 39 -33.28 14.08 -1.35
N GLY A 40 -33.10 15.38 -1.56
CA GLY A 40 -34.21 16.33 -1.52
C GLY A 40 -35.20 16.11 -2.66
N GLU A 41 -36.36 16.76 -2.55
CA GLU A 41 -37.38 16.70 -3.60
C GLU A 41 -36.84 17.38 -4.86
N GLY A 42 -36.79 16.61 -5.94
CA GLY A 42 -36.41 17.09 -7.26
C GLY A 42 -37.64 17.28 -8.15
N LEU A 43 -37.46 17.97 -9.28
CA LEU A 43 -38.51 18.18 -10.28
C LEU A 43 -39.21 16.90 -10.77
N LEU A 44 -38.55 15.74 -10.61
CA LEU A 44 -38.99 14.43 -11.11
C LEU A 44 -38.89 13.33 -10.04
N SER A 45 -38.58 13.66 -8.78
CA SER A 45 -38.31 12.66 -7.76
C SER A 45 -38.71 13.17 -6.38
N ASP A 46 -39.45 12.35 -5.67
CA ASP A 46 -39.84 12.65 -4.29
C ASP A 46 -38.62 12.57 -3.35
N GLU A 47 -38.76 13.22 -2.18
CA GLU A 47 -37.83 13.12 -1.06
C GLU A 47 -37.57 11.65 -0.68
N LYS A 48 -36.30 11.26 -0.55
CA LYS A 48 -35.93 9.88 -0.21
C LYS A 48 -34.71 9.82 0.69
N VAL A 49 -34.73 8.89 1.64
CA VAL A 49 -33.55 8.45 2.40
C VAL A 49 -33.17 7.03 1.99
N VAL A 50 -31.87 6.79 1.82
CA VAL A 50 -31.29 5.47 1.59
C VAL A 50 -30.25 5.20 2.66
N ALA A 51 -30.36 4.07 3.35
CA ALA A 51 -29.38 3.62 4.34
C ALA A 51 -28.32 2.71 3.69
N TYR A 52 -27.07 2.89 4.11
CA TYR A 52 -25.91 2.11 3.72
C TYR A 52 -25.22 1.62 5.01
N PRO A 53 -25.52 0.39 5.46
CA PRO A 53 -24.85 -0.20 6.63
C PRO A 53 -23.32 -0.24 6.47
N HIS A 54 -22.59 -0.09 7.57
CA HIS A 54 -21.13 -0.12 7.59
C HIS A 54 -20.55 -1.54 7.67
N ASP A 55 -21.39 -2.58 7.66
CA ASP A 55 -20.98 -3.99 7.66
C ASP A 55 -20.67 -4.55 6.26
N PHE A 56 -20.54 -3.69 5.25
CA PHE A 56 -20.14 -4.10 3.89
C PHE A 56 -18.78 -4.82 3.89
N GLU A 57 -18.64 -5.88 3.11
CA GLU A 57 -17.43 -6.69 3.03
C GLU A 57 -16.32 -5.97 2.28
N ARG A 58 -16.70 -5.15 1.30
CA ARG A 58 -15.77 -4.58 0.33
C ARG A 58 -16.26 -3.24 -0.21
N LEU A 59 -15.33 -2.32 -0.46
CA LEU A 59 -15.61 -0.99 -1.00
C LEU A 59 -14.79 -0.74 -2.27
N THR A 60 -15.42 -0.34 -3.37
CA THR A 60 -14.69 0.20 -4.54
C THR A 60 -15.05 1.67 -4.74
N VAL A 61 -14.05 2.49 -5.11
CA VAL A 61 -14.25 3.90 -5.44
C VAL A 61 -13.91 4.13 -6.91
N SER A 62 -14.83 4.74 -7.64
CA SER A 62 -14.64 5.16 -9.03
C SER A 62 -14.88 6.66 -9.16
N GLU A 63 -13.86 7.40 -9.57
CA GLU A 63 -13.94 8.83 -9.78
C GLU A 63 -14.31 9.13 -11.23
N GLY A 64 -15.44 9.81 -11.40
CA GLY A 64 -15.82 10.39 -12.68
C GLY A 64 -15.61 11.90 -12.68
N ARG A 65 -15.72 12.52 -13.85
CA ARG A 65 -15.52 13.97 -14.06
C ARG A 65 -16.32 14.88 -13.11
N ARG A 66 -17.52 14.47 -12.70
CA ARG A 66 -18.45 15.29 -11.88
C ARG A 66 -18.88 14.62 -10.58
N LYS A 67 -18.62 13.33 -10.45
CA LYS A 67 -19.24 12.49 -9.43
C LYS A 67 -18.31 11.35 -9.08
N THR A 68 -18.11 11.13 -7.81
CA THR A 68 -17.44 9.96 -7.26
C THR A 68 -18.49 8.92 -6.92
N LYS A 69 -18.27 7.69 -7.36
CA LYS A 69 -19.12 6.54 -7.10
C LYS A 69 -18.42 5.60 -6.12
N LEU A 70 -19.00 5.45 -4.94
CA LEU A 70 -18.64 4.45 -3.94
C LEU A 70 -19.57 3.26 -4.12
N THR A 71 -19.04 2.08 -4.41
CA THR A 71 -19.82 0.83 -4.50
C THR A 71 -19.50 -0.03 -3.29
N LEU A 72 -20.49 -0.27 -2.46
CA LEU A 72 -20.42 -1.09 -1.26
C LEU A 72 -20.93 -2.49 -1.59
N TYR A 73 -20.14 -3.51 -1.33
CA TYR A 73 -20.49 -4.90 -1.54
C TYR A 73 -20.82 -5.54 -0.20
N TYR A 74 -22.01 -6.09 -0.10
CA TYR A 74 -22.52 -6.87 1.02
C TYR A 74 -22.62 -8.34 0.57
N ALA A 75 -22.85 -9.25 1.50
CA ALA A 75 -22.95 -10.69 1.21
C ALA A 75 -23.93 -11.02 0.07
N ASP A 76 -25.08 -10.35 0.04
CA ASP A 76 -26.18 -10.68 -0.88
C ASP A 76 -26.39 -9.64 -1.99
N GLU A 77 -25.79 -8.45 -1.89
CA GLU A 77 -26.04 -7.37 -2.83
C GLU A 77 -24.89 -6.36 -2.88
N LYS A 78 -24.95 -5.46 -3.87
CA LYS A 78 -24.11 -4.27 -3.89
C LYS A 78 -24.97 -3.01 -3.94
N ARG A 79 -24.53 -1.96 -3.26
CA ARG A 79 -25.20 -0.66 -3.26
C ARG A 79 -24.26 0.43 -3.75
N ASP A 80 -24.79 1.26 -4.64
CA ASP A 80 -24.06 2.38 -5.22
C ASP A 80 -24.41 3.67 -4.46
N LEU A 81 -23.40 4.34 -3.93
CA LEU A 81 -23.48 5.69 -3.39
C LEU A 81 -22.71 6.63 -4.30
N GLY A 82 -23.43 7.55 -4.93
CA GLY A 82 -22.81 8.55 -5.78
C GLY A 82 -22.82 9.95 -5.16
N VAL A 83 -21.68 10.60 -5.07
CA VAL A 83 -21.51 11.94 -4.46
C VAL A 83 -20.77 12.89 -5.40
N PRO A 84 -20.93 14.22 -5.29
CA PRO A 84 -20.12 15.18 -6.05
C PRO A 84 -18.62 14.92 -5.86
N VAL A 85 -17.84 15.15 -6.91
CA VAL A 85 -16.41 14.83 -6.91
C VAL A 85 -15.65 15.58 -5.80
N ASP A 86 -16.01 16.83 -5.53
CA ASP A 86 -15.45 17.70 -4.48
C ASP A 86 -15.88 17.31 -3.05
N ARG A 87 -16.72 16.28 -2.93
CA ARG A 87 -17.15 15.68 -1.65
C ARG A 87 -16.75 14.21 -1.54
N GLY A 88 -16.18 13.63 -2.60
CA GLY A 88 -15.86 12.20 -2.66
C GLY A 88 -14.91 11.75 -1.55
N GLU A 89 -13.84 12.50 -1.35
CA GLU A 89 -12.82 12.23 -0.32
C GLU A 89 -13.41 12.36 1.09
N THR A 90 -14.08 13.47 1.41
CA THR A 90 -14.72 13.67 2.73
C THR A 90 -15.76 12.60 3.06
N VAL A 91 -16.52 12.15 2.07
CA VAL A 91 -17.50 11.06 2.26
C VAL A 91 -16.79 9.72 2.44
N LEU A 92 -15.71 9.47 1.71
CA LEU A 92 -14.90 8.26 1.84
C LEU A 92 -14.27 8.15 3.23
N GLU A 93 -13.67 9.23 3.74
CA GLU A 93 -13.09 9.29 5.10
C GLU A 93 -14.11 8.89 6.16
N ARG A 94 -15.30 9.50 6.14
CA ARG A 94 -16.35 9.24 7.12
C ARG A 94 -17.00 7.87 6.98
N LEU A 95 -17.08 7.36 5.75
CA LEU A 95 -17.57 6.01 5.51
C LEU A 95 -16.58 4.96 6.05
N LEU A 96 -15.27 5.17 5.84
CA LEU A 96 -14.24 4.28 6.37
C LEU A 96 -14.12 4.37 7.89
N GLU A 97 -14.25 5.56 8.47
CA GLU A 97 -14.34 5.73 9.93
C GLU A 97 -15.44 4.84 10.53
N GLY A 98 -16.65 4.91 9.96
CA GLY A 98 -17.75 4.05 10.39
C GLY A 98 -17.51 2.55 10.17
N LYS A 99 -16.88 2.17 9.05
CA LYS A 99 -16.52 0.77 8.76
C LYS A 99 -15.50 0.21 9.75
N LEU A 100 -14.44 0.97 10.03
CA LEU A 100 -13.38 0.58 10.94
C LEU A 100 -13.90 0.42 12.37
N HIS A 101 -14.79 1.32 12.78
CA HIS A 101 -15.47 1.23 14.07
C HIS A 101 -16.35 -0.03 14.18
N VAL A 102 -17.18 -0.33 13.18
CA VAL A 102 -18.01 -1.55 13.18
C VAL A 102 -17.17 -2.83 13.12
N ALA A 103 -16.01 -2.79 12.45
CA ALA A 103 -15.07 -3.90 12.41
C ALA A 103 -14.28 -4.06 13.73
N GLY A 104 -14.38 -3.11 14.68
CA GLY A 104 -13.64 -3.14 15.94
C GLY A 104 -12.15 -2.83 15.79
N VAL A 105 -11.77 -2.15 14.71
CA VAL A 105 -10.37 -1.80 14.40
C VAL A 105 -9.97 -0.49 15.07
N THR A 106 -10.91 0.45 15.16
CA THR A 106 -10.72 1.75 15.79
C THR A 106 -11.56 1.87 17.05
N ALA A 107 -11.08 2.65 18.03
CA ALA A 107 -11.85 2.97 19.23
C ALA A 107 -13.11 3.81 18.92
N ASP A 108 -14.01 3.96 19.89
CA ASP A 108 -15.28 4.68 19.72
C ASP A 108 -15.11 6.17 19.37
N ASP A 109 -14.01 6.77 19.80
CA ASP A 109 -13.64 8.18 19.65
C ASP A 109 -12.49 8.42 18.67
N GLU A 110 -11.95 7.36 18.08
CA GLU A 110 -10.84 7.44 17.13
C GLU A 110 -11.37 7.81 15.73
N GLY A 111 -10.96 8.99 15.26
CA GLY A 111 -11.31 9.52 13.96
C GLY A 111 -10.34 9.10 12.84
N VAL A 112 -10.83 9.19 11.61
CA VAL A 112 -10.00 9.08 10.40
C VAL A 112 -9.54 10.47 9.97
N ASN A 113 -8.22 10.65 9.92
CA ASN A 113 -7.55 11.91 9.57
C ASN A 113 -7.29 12.09 8.07
N GLY A 114 -7.24 10.98 7.32
CA GLY A 114 -7.09 11.00 5.88
C GLY A 114 -7.05 9.61 5.26
N VAL A 115 -7.50 9.52 4.00
CA VAL A 115 -7.53 8.28 3.21
C VAL A 115 -6.84 8.54 1.87
N PHE A 116 -5.72 7.86 1.63
CA PHE A 116 -4.92 8.03 0.43
C PHE A 116 -4.91 6.75 -0.40
N ARG A 117 -5.14 6.87 -1.71
CA ARG A 117 -5.24 5.73 -2.63
C ARG A 117 -4.26 5.88 -3.79
N PHE A 118 -3.40 4.88 -3.96
CA PHE A 118 -2.36 4.84 -4.98
C PHE A 118 -2.39 3.50 -5.71
N SER A 119 -2.94 3.46 -6.92
CA SER A 119 -3.09 2.21 -7.68
C SER A 119 -3.77 1.11 -6.85
N GLU A 120 -3.00 0.20 -6.25
CA GLU A 120 -3.47 -0.90 -5.40
C GLU A 120 -3.23 -0.67 -3.90
N LEU A 121 -2.50 0.39 -3.51
CA LEU A 121 -2.22 0.70 -2.11
C LEU A 121 -3.23 1.72 -1.58
N THR A 122 -3.86 1.42 -0.46
CA THR A 122 -4.67 2.38 0.31
C THR A 122 -4.06 2.58 1.69
N LEU A 123 -3.79 3.83 2.07
CA LEU A 123 -3.35 4.20 3.40
C LEU A 123 -4.45 4.98 4.10
N VAL A 124 -4.76 4.59 5.34
CA VAL A 124 -5.70 5.31 6.20
C VAL A 124 -4.94 5.75 7.44
N VAL A 125 -4.88 7.06 7.66
CA VAL A 125 -4.28 7.66 8.85
C VAL A 125 -5.41 7.93 9.82
N THR A 126 -5.37 7.35 11.02
CA THR A 126 -6.33 7.63 12.09
C THR A 126 -5.70 8.54 13.15
N ASP A 127 -6.36 8.72 14.29
CA ASP A 127 -5.77 9.43 15.43
C ASP A 127 -4.68 8.62 16.15
N ALA A 128 -4.69 7.29 16.05
CA ALA A 128 -3.83 6.42 16.85
C ALA A 128 -3.04 5.37 16.05
N GLN A 129 -3.29 5.21 14.75
CA GLN A 129 -2.65 4.18 13.93
C GLN A 129 -2.60 4.57 12.45
N LEU A 130 -1.69 3.92 11.73
CA LEU A 130 -1.64 3.92 10.27
C LEU A 130 -2.09 2.55 9.78
N LEU A 131 -3.12 2.52 8.95
CA LEU A 131 -3.61 1.30 8.31
C LEU A 131 -3.14 1.26 6.86
N LYS A 132 -2.63 0.11 6.44
CA LYS A 132 -2.12 -0.13 5.09
C LYS A 132 -2.85 -1.31 4.48
N HIS A 133 -3.55 -1.05 3.39
CA HIS A 133 -4.27 -2.05 2.61
C HIS A 133 -3.66 -2.16 1.21
N ILE A 134 -3.47 -3.38 0.72
CA ILE A 134 -2.97 -3.66 -0.63
C ILE A 134 -4.00 -4.48 -1.38
N GLY A 135 -4.62 -3.92 -2.40
CA GLY A 135 -5.49 -4.62 -3.33
C GLY A 135 -6.20 -3.71 -4.33
N GLY A 136 -6.71 -4.31 -5.41
CA GLY A 136 -7.52 -3.60 -6.43
C GLY A 136 -8.91 -3.17 -5.94
N VAL A 137 -9.25 -3.45 -4.69
CA VAL A 137 -10.48 -2.99 -4.05
C VAL A 137 -10.16 -2.27 -2.74
N THR A 138 -10.78 -1.11 -2.52
CA THR A 138 -10.37 -0.04 -1.58
C THR A 138 -10.53 -0.37 -0.09
N TRP A 139 -10.94 -1.57 0.30
CA TRP A 139 -10.85 -2.08 1.68
C TRP A 139 -11.45 -3.49 1.68
N ASP A 140 -10.74 -4.47 2.22
CA ASP A 140 -11.28 -5.76 2.67
C ASP A 140 -10.77 -6.05 4.10
N ALA A 141 -10.99 -7.26 4.62
CA ALA A 141 -10.58 -7.62 5.98
C ALA A 141 -9.05 -7.75 6.12
N ASP A 142 -8.28 -7.73 5.03
CA ASP A 142 -6.85 -7.99 5.01
C ASP A 142 -6.06 -6.68 4.90
N PHE A 143 -5.79 -6.04 6.04
CA PHE A 143 -4.95 -4.85 6.14
C PHE A 143 -3.89 -5.02 7.23
N GLU A 144 -2.78 -4.30 7.08
CA GLU A 144 -1.75 -4.16 8.11
C GLU A 144 -2.08 -2.92 8.95
N SER A 145 -2.00 -3.05 10.28
CA SER A 145 -2.14 -1.92 11.20
C SER A 145 -0.81 -1.65 11.91
N TYR A 146 -0.47 -0.37 12.01
CA TYR A 146 0.70 0.13 12.71
C TYR A 146 0.25 1.12 13.78
N SER A 147 0.26 0.71 15.04
CA SER A 147 -0.09 1.60 16.15
C SER A 147 0.95 2.70 16.32
N PHE A 148 0.51 3.93 16.59
CA PHE A 148 1.40 5.04 16.90
C PHE A 148 2.15 4.88 18.22
N ALA A 149 1.66 4.03 19.13
CA ALA A 149 2.35 3.69 20.37
C ALA A 149 3.67 2.93 20.13
N ASP A 150 3.69 2.07 19.10
CA ASP A 150 4.81 1.19 18.79
C ASP A 150 5.79 1.83 17.79
N VAL A 151 5.50 3.05 17.34
CA VAL A 151 6.36 3.79 16.41
C VAL A 151 7.61 4.19 17.13
N THR A 152 8.77 3.78 16.61
CA THR A 152 10.10 4.11 17.12
C THR A 152 10.84 5.13 16.24
N GLY A 153 10.25 5.53 15.11
CA GLY A 153 10.83 6.55 14.25
C GLY A 153 10.04 6.78 12.97
N LEU A 154 10.16 8.00 12.44
CA LEU A 154 9.57 8.42 11.18
C LEU A 154 10.60 9.19 10.35
N ASP A 155 10.77 8.77 9.10
CA ASP A 155 11.61 9.45 8.12
C ASP A 155 10.99 9.41 6.71
N PHE A 156 11.47 10.26 5.81
CA PHE A 156 10.96 10.41 4.46
C PHE A 156 12.11 10.46 3.45
N GLU A 157 12.20 9.45 2.58
CA GLU A 157 13.18 9.41 1.49
C GLU A 157 12.51 9.92 0.20
N GLU A 158 12.77 11.17 -0.17
CA GLU A 158 12.24 11.77 -1.40
C GLU A 158 12.86 11.15 -2.65
N GLY A 159 12.01 10.78 -3.61
CA GLY A 159 12.42 10.24 -4.90
C GLY A 159 11.69 10.92 -6.05
N SER A 160 12.26 10.85 -7.25
CA SER A 160 11.71 11.50 -8.46
C SER A 160 10.31 10.99 -8.82
N VAL A 161 10.06 9.69 -8.65
CA VAL A 161 8.76 9.05 -8.98
C VAL A 161 7.91 8.83 -7.74
N ALA A 162 8.55 8.43 -6.63
CA ALA A 162 7.87 8.08 -5.39
C ALA A 162 8.76 8.41 -4.20
N THR A 163 8.13 8.95 -3.17
CA THR A 163 8.72 9.15 -1.84
C THR A 163 8.51 7.89 -1.02
N ALA A 164 9.53 7.40 -0.32
CA ALA A 164 9.36 6.35 0.66
C ALA A 164 9.11 6.98 2.04
N ILE A 165 7.99 6.63 2.65
CA ILE A 165 7.71 6.88 4.06
C ILE A 165 8.36 5.72 4.82
N VAL A 166 9.40 6.02 5.60
CA VAL A 166 10.10 5.05 6.44
C VAL A 166 9.48 5.12 7.83
N PHE A 167 8.65 4.14 8.14
CA PHE A 167 7.87 4.05 9.36
C PHE A 167 8.47 2.95 10.23
N ALA A 168 9.23 3.30 11.27
CA ALA A 168 9.84 2.32 12.15
C ALA A 168 8.86 1.94 13.27
N VAL A 169 8.57 0.65 13.39
CA VAL A 169 7.67 0.08 14.41
C VAL A 169 8.41 -1.06 15.11
N ASP A 170 8.45 -1.03 16.43
CA ASP A 170 9.25 -1.97 17.25
C ASP A 170 10.72 -2.07 16.77
N GLY A 171 11.31 -0.94 16.37
CA GLY A 171 12.67 -0.88 15.83
C GLY A 171 12.85 -1.45 14.41
N ARG A 172 11.77 -1.89 13.75
CA ARG A 172 11.79 -2.41 12.37
C ARG A 172 11.28 -1.37 11.38
N PRO A 173 12.10 -0.92 10.42
CA PRO A 173 11.68 0.06 9.43
C PRO A 173 10.80 -0.57 8.35
N GLU A 174 9.56 -0.12 8.25
CA GLU A 174 8.67 -0.40 7.13
C GLU A 174 8.75 0.72 6.10
N ARG A 175 8.90 0.37 4.82
CA ARG A 175 8.99 1.35 3.73
C ARG A 175 7.72 1.34 2.90
N ILE A 176 6.96 2.43 2.98
CA ILE A 176 5.73 2.61 2.23
C ILE A 176 5.97 3.61 1.09
N LYS A 177 5.77 3.17 -0.16
CA LYS A 177 5.96 4.02 -1.34
C LYS A 177 4.68 4.82 -1.63
N ALA A 178 4.80 6.14 -1.64
CA ALA A 178 3.76 7.05 -2.08
C ALA A 178 4.20 7.77 -3.37
N PRO A 179 3.33 7.91 -4.39
CA PRO A 179 3.62 8.72 -5.57
C PRO A 179 4.02 10.15 -5.19
N ALA A 180 5.00 10.72 -5.88
CA ALA A 180 5.58 12.02 -5.53
C ALA A 180 4.55 13.16 -5.46
N GLU A 181 3.49 13.11 -6.27
CA GLU A 181 2.42 14.12 -6.28
C GLU A 181 1.55 14.10 -5.01
N GLN A 182 1.36 12.91 -4.41
CA GLN A 182 0.49 12.73 -3.24
C GLN A 182 1.27 12.63 -1.93
N ALA A 183 2.55 12.26 -1.98
CA ALA A 183 3.40 12.09 -0.81
C ALA A 183 3.39 13.30 0.15
N PRO A 184 3.39 14.58 -0.29
CA PRO A 184 3.32 15.72 0.63
C PRO A 184 2.02 15.76 1.46
N ALA A 185 0.91 15.33 0.88
CA ALA A 185 -0.38 15.28 1.58
C ALA A 185 -0.39 14.16 2.64
N VAL A 186 0.17 13.00 2.31
CA VAL A 186 0.35 11.87 3.24
C VAL A 186 1.26 12.28 4.39
N GLN A 187 2.45 12.82 4.08
CA GLN A 187 3.44 13.26 5.05
C GLN A 187 2.83 14.26 6.03
N LYS A 188 2.17 15.31 5.53
CA LYS A 188 1.54 16.33 6.38
C LYS A 188 0.48 15.74 7.30
N THR A 189 -0.33 14.83 6.78
CA THR A 189 -1.43 14.21 7.55
C THR A 189 -0.90 13.27 8.61
N LEU A 190 0.07 12.42 8.25
CA LEU A 190 0.73 11.48 9.15
C LEU A 190 1.52 12.20 10.25
N GLN A 191 2.31 13.22 9.89
CA GLN A 191 3.02 14.05 10.87
C GLN A 191 2.04 14.72 11.82
N ARG A 192 0.97 15.35 11.32
CA ARG A 192 -0.03 15.99 12.19
C ARG A 192 -0.66 14.99 13.16
N ALA A 193 -1.01 13.79 12.69
CA ALA A 193 -1.62 12.76 13.52
C ALA A 193 -0.63 12.27 14.60
N LEU A 194 0.61 11.93 14.21
CA LEU A 194 1.64 11.50 15.16
C LEU A 194 2.03 12.60 16.16
N PHE A 195 2.13 13.84 15.72
CA PHE A 195 2.44 14.97 16.59
C PHE A 195 1.34 15.20 17.61
N ALA A 196 0.07 15.06 17.20
CA ALA A 196 -1.06 15.14 18.12
C ALA A 196 -1.09 13.95 19.09
N TYR A 197 -0.81 12.74 18.62
CA TYR A 197 -0.80 11.53 19.45
C TYR A 197 0.32 11.54 20.50
N HIS A 198 1.53 11.92 20.08
CA HIS A 198 2.71 12.00 20.95
C HIS A 198 2.86 13.34 21.65
N ASP A 199 1.97 14.31 21.43
CA ASP A 199 2.06 15.67 21.99
C ASP A 199 3.44 16.33 21.77
N VAL A 200 3.88 16.35 20.50
CA VAL A 200 5.17 16.95 20.06
C VAL A 200 4.93 17.98 18.96
N ALA A 201 5.85 18.92 18.77
CA ALA A 201 5.69 20.02 17.81
C ALA A 201 6.47 19.82 16.51
N SER A 202 7.38 18.83 16.45
CA SER A 202 8.24 18.61 15.29
C SER A 202 8.66 17.14 15.10
N LEU A 203 9.20 16.83 13.92
CA LEU A 203 9.70 15.49 13.58
C LEU A 203 10.91 15.10 14.42
N ASP A 204 11.81 16.04 14.69
CA ASP A 204 13.01 15.80 15.51
C ASP A 204 12.61 15.48 16.96
N GLU A 205 11.63 16.21 17.52
CA GLU A 205 11.09 15.93 18.85
C GLU A 205 10.36 14.58 18.90
N LEU A 206 9.60 14.23 17.85
CA LEU A 206 8.99 12.91 17.73
C LEU A 206 10.05 11.81 17.81
N ASN A 207 11.05 11.86 16.92
CA ASN A 207 12.09 10.84 16.84
C ASN A 207 12.95 10.77 18.11
N ALA A 208 13.18 11.90 18.78
CA ALA A 208 13.85 11.91 20.08
C ALA A 208 13.00 11.23 21.17
N LYS A 209 11.68 11.48 21.18
CA LYS A 209 10.75 10.90 22.16
C LYS A 209 10.55 9.41 21.95
N VAL A 210 10.38 8.97 20.71
CA VAL A 210 10.06 7.57 20.40
C VAL A 210 11.28 6.68 20.13
N GLY A 211 12.40 7.28 19.75
CA GLY A 211 13.67 6.58 19.53
C GLY A 211 14.50 6.38 20.81
N SER A 212 14.07 6.97 21.93
CA SER A 212 14.71 6.79 23.23
C SER A 212 13.96 5.72 24.03
N GLU A 213 14.35 4.45 23.86
CA GLU A 213 14.55 3.40 24.89
C GLU A 213 14.50 1.98 24.27
N PRO A 214 15.24 1.00 24.82
CA PRO A 214 15.19 0.57 26.21
C PRO A 214 16.14 1.34 27.14
N ASP A 215 15.72 1.49 28.41
CA ASP A 215 16.58 1.75 29.57
C ASP A 215 17.94 1.05 29.44
N ASP A 216 19.01 1.80 29.18
CA ASP A 216 20.38 1.40 29.55
C ASP A 216 20.59 1.62 31.07
N GLU A 217 19.63 1.18 31.90
CA GLU A 217 19.80 1.00 33.35
C GLU A 217 19.84 -0.50 33.70
N ALA A 218 20.67 -1.26 32.98
CA ALA A 218 21.21 -2.53 33.46
C ALA A 218 22.49 -2.90 32.70
N ASP A 219 23.62 -2.27 33.05
CA ASP A 219 24.92 -2.94 33.21
C ASP A 219 25.99 -1.92 33.64
N ALA A 220 25.78 -1.33 34.81
CA ALA A 220 26.88 -0.85 35.63
C ALA A 220 27.21 -1.95 36.64
N GLU A 221 27.90 -3.00 36.21
CA GLU A 221 28.83 -3.84 36.97
C GLU A 221 29.16 -5.13 36.19
N ASP A 222 29.93 -5.00 35.11
CA ASP A 222 30.79 -6.12 34.69
C ASP A 222 32.23 -5.62 34.65
N GLY A 223 32.87 -5.77 35.82
CA GLY A 223 34.29 -5.53 36.00
C GLY A 223 35.06 -6.47 35.11
N LEU A 224 35.71 -5.94 34.08
CA LEU A 224 36.75 -6.63 33.34
C LEU A 224 37.98 -6.83 34.25
N ASP A 225 37.89 -7.83 35.13
CA ASP A 225 39.04 -8.43 35.80
C ASP A 225 39.72 -9.36 34.80
N LEU A 226 40.70 -8.78 34.09
CA LEU A 226 41.71 -9.51 33.34
C LEU A 226 42.70 -10.16 34.33
N ASP A 227 42.28 -11.23 35.02
CA ASP A 227 43.17 -12.04 35.85
C ASP A 227 43.26 -13.49 35.32
N SER A 228 44.46 -13.77 34.80
CA SER A 228 45.20 -15.03 34.89
C SER A 228 44.50 -16.35 34.51
N GLY A 229 44.73 -16.81 33.28
CA GLY A 229 44.47 -18.21 32.92
C GLY A 229 44.83 -18.68 31.51
N ILE A 230 45.68 -17.98 30.76
CA ILE A 230 46.17 -18.48 29.47
C ILE A 230 47.57 -19.05 29.68
N ASP A 231 47.64 -20.38 29.78
CA ASP A 231 48.87 -21.16 29.84
C ASP A 231 49.50 -21.25 28.42
N PRO A 232 50.73 -20.76 28.19
CA PRO A 232 51.36 -20.84 26.88
C PRO A 232 52.07 -22.20 26.72
N LEU A 233 51.42 -23.13 26.03
CA LEU A 233 52.01 -24.43 25.72
C LEU A 233 53.06 -24.28 24.60
N VAL A 234 54.34 -24.29 24.98
CA VAL A 234 55.49 -24.42 24.06
C VAL A 234 56.04 -25.84 24.14
N GLY A 235 56.14 -26.50 22.99
CA GLY A 235 57.27 -27.35 22.62
C GLY A 235 57.12 -28.86 22.82
N GLY A 236 57.16 -29.59 21.69
CA GLY A 236 57.36 -31.05 21.67
C GLY A 236 57.19 -31.60 20.25
N GLU A 237 58.30 -31.67 19.52
CA GLU A 237 58.45 -32.18 18.16
C GLU A 237 58.55 -33.73 18.13
N ASP A 238 58.35 -34.28 16.93
CA ASP A 238 58.80 -35.57 16.38
C ASP A 238 57.89 -36.83 16.40
N ASP A 239 57.44 -37.12 15.17
CA ASP A 239 57.58 -38.33 14.35
C ASP A 239 56.75 -39.62 14.56
N GLU A 240 56.06 -39.94 13.46
CA GLU A 240 55.95 -41.23 12.72
C GLU A 240 55.69 -42.53 13.52
N ASP A 241 54.56 -43.21 13.29
CA ASP A 241 54.45 -44.27 12.25
C ASP A 241 53.10 -45.04 12.31
N GLU A 242 52.78 -45.68 11.17
CA GLU A 242 51.90 -46.84 10.94
C GLU A 242 50.35 -46.77 11.02
N SER A 243 49.74 -47.01 9.85
CA SER A 243 48.38 -47.56 9.61
C SER A 243 48.38 -49.11 9.76
N PRO A 244 47.30 -49.92 9.51
CA PRO A 244 45.97 -49.61 8.96
C PRO A 244 44.75 -50.46 9.50
N ALA A 245 43.58 -50.14 8.94
CA ALA A 245 42.45 -51.03 8.57
C ALA A 245 41.56 -51.69 9.65
N ALA A 246 40.26 -51.38 9.59
CA ALA A 246 39.19 -52.40 9.69
C ALA A 246 37.91 -51.94 8.98
N ASP A 247 37.62 -52.69 7.93
CA ASP A 247 36.43 -52.78 7.09
C ASP A 247 35.20 -53.25 7.89
N GLN A 248 34.04 -52.60 7.75
CA GLN A 248 32.71 -53.23 7.88
C GLN A 248 31.65 -52.50 7.03
N LEU A 249 31.36 -53.09 5.88
CA LEU A 249 30.09 -53.00 5.16
C LEU A 249 28.99 -53.78 5.90
N SER A 250 27.80 -53.21 6.05
CA SER A 250 26.56 -53.94 5.73
C SER A 250 25.33 -53.05 5.65
N GLU A 251 24.65 -53.24 4.53
CA GLU A 251 23.48 -52.57 3.99
C GLU A 251 22.20 -52.78 4.80
N ARG A 252 21.29 -51.80 4.72
CA ARG A 252 19.84 -52.09 4.72
C ARG A 252 19.12 -51.30 3.63
N ALA A 253 18.86 -52.02 2.55
CA ALA A 253 17.68 -52.01 1.67
C ALA A 253 16.46 -51.20 2.16
N ALA A 254 15.60 -50.61 1.33
CA ALA A 254 15.44 -50.50 -0.12
C ALA A 254 14.22 -49.59 -0.35
N LYS A 255 14.11 -48.92 -1.51
CA LYS A 255 12.86 -48.73 -2.30
C LYS A 255 13.11 -47.84 -3.53
N THR A 256 13.14 -48.48 -4.70
CA THR A 256 12.91 -47.95 -6.06
C THR A 256 12.25 -49.13 -6.82
N PRO A 257 11.19 -48.97 -7.68
CA PRO A 257 11.19 -48.21 -8.95
C PRO A 257 9.95 -47.31 -9.15
N ALA A 258 10.08 -46.12 -9.77
CA ALA A 258 9.98 -45.84 -11.22
C ALA A 258 8.69 -46.32 -11.90
N ASN A 259 7.78 -45.41 -12.29
CA ASN A 259 7.61 -44.95 -13.68
C ASN A 259 6.34 -44.07 -13.85
N GLY A 260 6.38 -43.08 -14.73
CA GLY A 260 5.20 -42.33 -15.19
C GLY A 260 5.42 -40.86 -15.56
N GLY A 261 6.41 -40.57 -16.42
CA GLY A 261 6.70 -39.22 -16.90
C GLY A 261 5.78 -38.78 -18.05
N GLN A 262 5.25 -37.56 -17.94
CA GLN A 262 4.78 -36.77 -19.08
C GLN A 262 4.84 -35.29 -18.70
N ARG A 263 5.89 -34.58 -19.13
CA ARG A 263 5.94 -33.12 -19.22
C ARG A 263 6.86 -32.69 -20.37
N THR A 264 6.24 -31.99 -21.31
CA THR A 264 6.77 -31.15 -22.40
C THR A 264 5.63 -30.15 -22.67
N GLU A 265 5.75 -28.88 -22.99
CA GLU A 265 6.76 -27.82 -23.20
C GLU A 265 5.97 -26.49 -22.96
N THR A 266 6.51 -25.31 -22.65
CA THR A 266 7.29 -24.45 -23.56
C THR A 266 7.93 -23.24 -22.84
N THR A 267 9.23 -23.04 -23.12
CA THR A 267 10.01 -21.80 -23.43
C THR A 267 9.86 -20.54 -22.54
N ALA A 268 10.87 -20.01 -21.82
CA ALA A 268 12.23 -19.52 -22.20
C ALA A 268 12.19 -18.41 -23.27
N ASP A 269 12.76 -17.21 -23.08
CA ASP A 269 14.21 -16.88 -23.00
C ASP A 269 14.33 -15.43 -22.43
N ALA A 270 15.17 -15.08 -21.45
CA ALA A 270 16.65 -14.89 -21.46
C ALA A 270 17.09 -13.83 -22.50
N ASP A 271 18.10 -12.98 -22.37
CA ASP A 271 19.30 -12.78 -21.53
C ASP A 271 19.71 -11.31 -21.86
N ALA A 272 20.47 -10.51 -21.10
CA ALA A 272 21.90 -10.71 -20.90
C ALA A 272 22.50 -9.49 -20.17
N ALA A 273 23.42 -9.79 -19.26
CA ALA A 273 24.38 -8.86 -18.70
C ALA A 273 25.76 -9.08 -19.36
N GLN A 274 26.46 -8.01 -19.75
CA GLN A 274 27.93 -7.90 -19.85
C GLN A 274 28.30 -6.41 -20.08
N ARG A 275 28.99 -5.72 -19.14
CA ARG A 275 30.47 -5.54 -19.00
C ARG A 275 31.08 -4.80 -20.22
N SER A 276 31.90 -3.74 -20.16
CA SER A 276 32.75 -3.14 -19.11
C SER A 276 33.30 -1.74 -19.55
N SER A 277 33.49 -0.86 -18.55
CA SER A 277 34.52 0.18 -18.32
C SER A 277 35.36 0.82 -19.45
N SER A 278 35.48 2.16 -19.41
CA SER A 278 36.79 2.84 -19.23
C SER A 278 36.65 4.32 -18.82
N GLN A 279 37.45 4.70 -17.81
CA GLN A 279 37.60 6.01 -17.17
C GLN A 279 38.05 7.13 -18.12
N SER A 280 37.69 8.38 -17.81
CA SER A 280 38.65 9.50 -17.75
C SER A 280 38.14 10.67 -16.92
N ARG A 281 39.09 11.24 -16.17
CA ARG A 281 38.99 12.29 -15.15
C ARG A 281 38.77 13.67 -15.79
N SER A 282 38.14 14.61 -15.08
CA SER A 282 38.72 15.92 -14.71
C SER A 282 37.70 16.85 -14.06
N SER A 283 38.06 17.32 -12.87
CA SER A 283 37.57 18.53 -12.21
C SER A 283 37.80 19.79 -13.06
N THR A 284 36.79 20.61 -13.35
CA THR A 284 36.83 22.09 -13.16
C THR A 284 35.44 22.74 -13.39
N GLN A 285 35.12 23.69 -12.50
CA GLN A 285 34.44 24.97 -12.74
C GLN A 285 32.96 25.06 -13.18
N ARG A 286 32.21 25.72 -12.29
CA ARG A 286 30.96 26.46 -12.53
C ARG A 286 30.98 27.30 -13.81
N THR A 287 29.95 27.13 -14.64
CA THR A 287 29.21 28.19 -15.36
C THR A 287 27.88 27.63 -15.87
N PRO A 288 26.76 28.37 -15.83
CA PRO A 288 25.47 27.90 -16.33
C PRO A 288 25.40 28.04 -17.86
N PRO A 289 24.83 27.09 -18.62
CA PRO A 289 24.48 27.34 -20.01
C PRO A 289 23.07 27.88 -20.14
N ALA A 290 22.93 28.70 -21.17
CA ALA A 290 21.77 29.45 -21.57
C ALA A 290 20.64 28.57 -22.14
N THR A 291 19.44 29.14 -22.12
CA THR A 291 18.15 28.60 -22.57
C THR A 291 18.05 28.42 -24.09
N ALA A 292 18.86 27.51 -24.67
CA ALA A 292 18.82 27.19 -26.10
C ALA A 292 18.52 25.71 -26.43
N ASP A 293 18.63 24.77 -25.49
CA ASP A 293 18.48 23.32 -25.75
C ASP A 293 17.05 22.75 -25.55
N THR A 294 16.15 23.47 -24.87
CA THR A 294 14.80 22.95 -24.56
C THR A 294 13.92 22.68 -25.79
N SER A 295 14.23 23.28 -26.95
CA SER A 295 13.48 23.05 -28.18
C SER A 295 13.85 21.73 -28.87
N ASP A 296 15.13 21.34 -28.80
CA ASP A 296 15.60 20.09 -29.41
C ASP A 296 15.20 18.88 -28.54
N ASP A 297 15.21 19.04 -27.21
CA ASP A 297 14.68 18.05 -26.28
C ASP A 297 13.18 17.82 -26.48
N LEU A 298 12.40 18.89 -26.69
CA LEU A 298 10.96 18.80 -26.94
C LEU A 298 10.66 18.09 -28.28
N ALA A 299 11.43 18.38 -29.33
CA ALA A 299 11.29 17.70 -30.62
C ALA A 299 11.66 16.20 -30.53
N SER A 300 12.66 15.85 -29.71
CA SER A 300 13.03 14.45 -29.45
C SER A 300 11.91 13.70 -28.71
N LEU A 301 11.31 14.33 -27.71
CA LEU A 301 10.18 13.78 -26.95
C LEU A 301 8.95 13.58 -27.83
N GLU A 302 8.61 14.54 -28.68
CA GLU A 302 7.49 14.41 -29.63
C GLU A 302 7.70 13.24 -30.61
N SER A 303 8.93 13.07 -31.11
CA SER A 303 9.28 11.92 -31.96
C SER A 303 9.14 10.59 -31.23
N GLN A 304 9.57 10.51 -29.96
CA GLN A 304 9.43 9.30 -29.15
C GLN A 304 7.96 8.98 -28.88
N VAL A 305 7.14 9.97 -28.55
CA VAL A 305 5.69 9.77 -28.33
C VAL A 305 5.01 9.27 -29.60
N ALA A 306 5.36 9.80 -30.77
CA ALA A 306 4.83 9.32 -32.04
C ALA A 306 5.23 7.86 -32.32
N GLU A 307 6.47 7.48 -32.02
CA GLU A 307 6.96 6.11 -32.18
C GLU A 307 6.28 5.13 -31.21
N LEU A 308 6.13 5.50 -29.94
CA LEU A 308 5.42 4.69 -28.95
C LEU A 308 3.93 4.54 -29.32
N THR A 309 3.29 5.61 -29.80
CA THR A 309 1.90 5.56 -30.26
C THR A 309 1.74 4.57 -31.42
N ALA A 310 2.63 4.63 -32.42
CA ALA A 310 2.62 3.69 -33.54
C ALA A 310 2.97 2.24 -33.13
N ALA A 311 3.74 2.04 -32.06
CA ALA A 311 4.00 0.72 -31.50
C ALA A 311 2.75 0.14 -30.80
N VAL A 312 2.04 0.97 -30.02
CA VAL A 312 0.81 0.59 -29.32
C VAL A 312 -0.31 0.25 -30.32
N GLU A 313 -0.48 1.04 -31.37
CA GLU A 313 -1.46 0.74 -32.43
C GLU A 313 -1.19 -0.60 -33.10
N ARG A 314 0.09 -0.88 -33.46
CA ARG A 314 0.49 -2.19 -34.01
C ARG A 314 0.24 -3.35 -33.04
N GLN A 315 0.37 -3.10 -31.73
CA GLN A 315 0.11 -4.11 -30.70
C GLN A 315 -1.40 -4.38 -30.59
N ASN A 316 -2.23 -3.35 -30.58
CA ASN A 316 -3.69 -3.48 -30.54
C ASN A 316 -4.21 -4.25 -31.76
N GLU A 317 -3.76 -3.92 -32.97
CA GLU A 317 -4.13 -4.67 -34.17
C GLU A 317 -3.73 -6.15 -34.11
N ARG A 318 -2.60 -6.46 -33.45
CA ARG A 318 -2.14 -7.84 -33.28
C ARG A 318 -3.00 -8.59 -32.27
N ILE A 319 -3.46 -7.92 -31.21
CA ILE A 319 -4.38 -8.48 -30.22
C ILE A 319 -5.74 -8.77 -30.88
N GLU A 320 -6.29 -7.82 -31.65
CA GLU A 320 -7.56 -8.02 -32.36
C GLU A 320 -7.49 -9.21 -33.33
N ARG A 321 -6.36 -9.36 -34.05
CA ARG A 321 -6.13 -10.52 -34.90
C ARG A 321 -6.06 -11.83 -34.10
N GLN A 322 -5.47 -11.82 -32.91
CA GLN A 322 -5.43 -13.00 -32.04
C GLN A 322 -6.82 -13.35 -31.51
N GLU A 323 -7.61 -12.35 -31.12
CA GLU A 323 -8.98 -12.53 -30.65
C GLU A 323 -9.86 -13.16 -31.74
N GLN A 324 -9.79 -12.67 -32.97
CA GLN A 324 -10.51 -13.25 -34.12
C GLN A 324 -10.11 -14.70 -34.40
N VAL A 325 -8.82 -15.04 -34.25
CA VAL A 325 -8.32 -16.41 -34.43
C VAL A 325 -8.83 -17.32 -33.31
N ILE A 326 -8.83 -16.84 -32.07
CA ILE A 326 -9.35 -17.58 -30.91
C ILE A 326 -10.85 -17.82 -31.06
N GLU A 327 -11.62 -16.81 -31.47
CA GLU A 327 -13.06 -16.94 -31.70
C GLU A 327 -13.36 -17.97 -32.79
N LYS A 328 -12.59 -17.96 -33.89
CA LYS A 328 -12.72 -18.98 -34.95
C LYS A 328 -12.38 -20.39 -34.45
N LEU A 329 -11.34 -20.55 -33.63
CA LEU A 329 -10.97 -21.83 -33.03
C LEU A 329 -12.05 -22.34 -32.06
N ILE A 330 -12.66 -21.45 -31.28
CA ILE A 330 -13.77 -21.77 -30.38
C ILE A 330 -15.00 -22.22 -31.19
N GLU A 331 -15.32 -21.54 -32.29
CA GLU A 331 -16.44 -21.89 -33.16
C GLU A 331 -16.22 -23.26 -33.85
N GLU A 332 -15.00 -23.54 -34.32
CA GLU A 332 -14.64 -24.85 -34.89
C GLU A 332 -14.70 -25.98 -33.84
N LEU A 333 -14.26 -25.72 -32.60
CA LEU A 333 -14.40 -26.67 -31.49
C LEU A 333 -15.86 -26.90 -31.08
N ARG A 334 -16.73 -25.90 -31.25
CA ARG A 334 -18.16 -25.98 -30.93
C ARG A 334 -18.96 -26.73 -32.00
N GLN A 335 -18.59 -26.62 -33.27
CA GLN A 335 -19.24 -27.32 -34.39
C GLN A 335 -18.73 -28.76 -34.58
N GLY A 336 -17.53 -29.07 -34.08
CA GLY A 336 -16.94 -30.42 -34.15
C GLY A 336 -17.41 -31.42 -33.08
N ARG A 337 -18.46 -31.10 -32.31
CA ARG A 337 -18.94 -31.93 -31.17
C ARG A 337 -20.40 -32.37 -31.32
#